data_AF-A0A9D7UII4-F1
#
_entry.id   AF-A0A9D7UII4-F1
#
_cell.length_a   1.000
_cell.length_b   1.000
_cell.length_c   1.000
_cell.angle_alpha   90.00
_cell.angle_beta   90.00
_cell.angle_gamma   90.00
#
_symmetry.space_group_name_H-M   'P 1'
#
loop_
_entity.id
_entity.type
_entity.pdbx_description
1 polymer ?
#
loop_
_entity_poly.entity_id
_entity_poly.type
_entity_poly.pdbx_seq_one_letter_code
_entity_poly.pdbx_strand_id
1 'polypeptide(L)'
;MNDLCPHCRYSLSGLPANARCPECGKSRHHAEAPPKPQRPRSEPPPPDRVLTRNGVRIETPAPAPHPTDQRPQNTALDAQFIGDHVKCGGCGYDLYGLRVGNPCPECSRIILPPQRRSRSSNLVDAPIGYIRRLAVGFALMAMGVTLLAAALALLAGPRPAVIGLQGPAYTMNVPTLRFSSFIAPQLGLALIGAATAVWFAGVFVIGMRRPVFEKPNPLREAQWSRLAWASRVTQACFVAAPCVAALGATLAPSAPILRPITLIATIALVVIGLVGWWPTGWLTSEIADWASDTDLSRQIRYAVFGMGTAALLILLGNMLPVRFGGQVFMLWSWLLYMLGLFSLGAYLFSTFRLARLMADAVWIAKGMRARDRRFIEKMHKERAAHLQRLDNAPAEHEPDLTRKVGTVPQQRQRPR
;
A
#
# COMPACT_ATOMS: atom_id res chain seq x y z
N MET A 1 1.97 39.44 -24.08
CA MET A 1 1.79 39.23 -22.63
C MET A 1 2.10 37.77 -22.35
N ASN A 2 3.06 37.49 -21.47
CA ASN A 2 3.76 36.21 -21.42
C ASN A 2 2.84 35.07 -20.98
N ASP A 3 2.66 34.06 -21.84
CA ASP A 3 1.90 32.83 -21.57
C ASP A 3 2.60 31.86 -20.58
N LEU A 4 3.68 32.30 -19.94
CA LEU A 4 4.50 31.47 -19.06
C LEU A 4 3.88 31.40 -17.66
N CYS A 5 3.92 30.22 -17.05
CA CYS A 5 3.56 30.03 -15.65
C CYS A 5 4.45 30.92 -14.76
N PRO A 6 3.89 31.74 -13.85
CA PRO A 6 4.68 32.68 -13.03
C PRO A 6 5.60 31.97 -12.04
N HIS A 7 5.36 30.69 -11.73
CA HIS A 7 6.15 29.94 -10.76
C HIS A 7 7.31 29.13 -11.37
N CYS A 8 7.07 28.46 -12.51
CA CYS A 8 8.05 27.54 -13.10
C CYS A 8 8.46 27.90 -14.53
N ARG A 9 7.91 29.01 -15.07
CA ARG A 9 8.13 29.46 -16.46
C ARG A 9 7.75 28.45 -17.55
N TYR A 10 6.97 27.41 -17.24
CA TYR A 10 6.40 26.50 -18.23
C TYR A 10 5.42 27.22 -19.17
N SER A 11 5.46 26.92 -20.47
CA SER A 11 4.55 27.52 -21.45
C SER A 11 3.13 27.00 -21.30
N LEU A 12 2.17 27.88 -21.08
CA LEU A 12 0.75 27.52 -20.93
C LEU A 12 -0.05 27.74 -22.23
N SER A 13 0.63 27.97 -23.36
CA SER A 13 -0.02 28.12 -24.66
C SER A 13 -0.74 26.81 -25.05
N GLY A 14 -2.01 26.92 -25.44
CA GLY A 14 -2.85 25.78 -25.83
C GLY A 14 -3.60 25.08 -24.68
N LEU A 15 -3.38 25.48 -23.43
CA LEU A 15 -4.16 25.01 -22.28
C LEU A 15 -5.39 25.92 -22.03
N PRO A 16 -6.55 25.38 -21.63
CA PRO A 16 -7.72 26.20 -21.32
C PRO A 16 -7.42 27.16 -20.15
N ALA A 17 -8.08 28.32 -20.12
CA ALA A 17 -7.73 29.43 -19.20
C ALA A 17 -7.73 29.06 -17.70
N ASN A 18 -8.49 28.01 -17.33
CA ASN A 18 -8.61 27.48 -15.98
C ASN A 18 -7.73 26.24 -15.69
N ALA A 19 -6.92 25.79 -16.65
CA ALA A 19 -6.03 24.65 -16.45
C ALA A 19 -4.95 24.95 -15.39
N ARG A 20 -4.62 23.92 -14.60
CA ARG A 20 -3.45 23.95 -13.72
C ARG A 20 -2.20 23.72 -14.54
N CYS A 21 -1.10 24.39 -14.19
CA CYS A 21 0.20 24.15 -14.81
C CYS A 21 0.58 22.67 -14.64
N PRO A 22 0.93 21.93 -15.70
CA PRO A 22 1.25 20.49 -15.60
C PRO A 22 2.55 20.22 -14.84
N GLU A 23 3.50 21.16 -14.85
CA GLU A 23 4.77 21.05 -14.11
C GLU A 23 4.59 21.29 -12.61
N CYS A 24 3.97 22.40 -12.21
CA CYS A 24 3.93 22.82 -10.81
C CYS A 24 2.56 22.70 -10.11
N GLY A 25 1.52 22.34 -10.85
CA GLY A 25 0.16 22.14 -10.34
C GLY A 25 -0.61 23.41 -9.94
N LYS A 26 -0.01 24.61 -10.05
CA LYS A 26 -0.65 25.88 -9.67
C LYS A 26 -1.52 26.46 -10.79
N SER A 27 -2.64 27.07 -10.43
CA SER A 27 -3.57 27.73 -11.37
C SER A 27 -3.08 29.14 -11.77
N ARG A 28 -3.48 29.61 -12.97
CA ARG A 28 -3.12 30.93 -13.52
C ARG A 28 -3.63 32.12 -12.70
N HIS A 29 -4.71 31.95 -11.93
CA HIS A 29 -5.38 33.03 -11.20
C HIS A 29 -5.06 32.99 -9.71
N HIS A 30 -3.93 33.60 -9.33
CA HIS A 30 -3.69 34.08 -7.97
C HIS A 30 -3.44 35.61 -7.93
N ALA A 31 -3.77 36.33 -9.01
CA ALA A 31 -4.00 37.76 -8.88
C ALA A 31 -5.24 37.95 -8.00
N GLU A 32 -5.07 38.64 -6.87
CA GLU A 32 -6.10 38.98 -5.89
C GLU A 32 -7.42 39.31 -6.57
N ALA A 33 -8.44 38.48 -6.33
CA ALA A 33 -9.78 38.82 -6.74
C ALA A 33 -10.18 40.12 -6.02
N PRO A 34 -10.72 41.14 -6.73
CA PRO A 34 -11.24 42.32 -6.06
C PRO A 34 -12.32 41.91 -5.05
N PRO A 35 -12.43 42.60 -3.90
CA PRO A 35 -13.39 42.28 -2.87
C PRO A 35 -14.80 42.27 -3.48
N LYS A 36 -15.53 41.16 -3.30
CA LYS A 36 -16.91 41.05 -3.77
C LYS A 36 -17.76 42.16 -3.15
N PRO A 37 -18.68 42.78 -3.91
CA PRO A 37 -19.59 43.79 -3.40
C PRO A 37 -20.42 43.22 -2.25
N GLN A 38 -20.43 43.94 -1.12
CA GLN A 38 -21.22 43.61 0.05
C GLN A 38 -22.71 43.60 -0.32
N ARG A 39 -23.39 42.46 -0.15
CA ARG A 39 -24.84 42.40 -0.26
C ARG A 39 -25.48 43.23 0.87
N PRO A 40 -26.60 43.93 0.60
CA PRO A 40 -27.35 44.65 1.62
C PRO A 40 -27.80 43.70 2.73
N ARG A 41 -27.61 44.15 3.97
CA ARG A 41 -28.09 43.54 5.22
C ARG A 41 -29.57 43.15 5.07
N SER A 42 -29.86 41.85 5.10
CA SER A 42 -31.22 41.37 5.30
C SER A 42 -31.70 41.78 6.70
N GLU A 43 -32.93 42.27 6.77
CA GLU A 43 -33.62 42.69 8.00
C GLU A 43 -33.59 41.62 9.10
N PRO A 44 -33.58 42.03 10.37
CA PRO A 44 -33.68 41.11 11.49
C PRO A 44 -35.04 40.39 11.49
N PRO A 45 -35.09 39.11 11.91
CA PRO A 45 -36.35 38.39 12.04
C PRO A 45 -37.25 39.04 13.10
N PRO A 46 -38.58 38.92 12.96
CA PRO A 46 -39.53 39.46 13.94
C PRO A 46 -39.38 38.74 15.29
N PRO A 47 -39.66 39.44 16.41
CA PRO A 47 -39.50 38.88 17.74
C PRO A 47 -40.43 37.69 17.98
N ASP A 48 -39.88 36.66 18.62
CA ASP A 48 -40.55 35.41 18.95
C ASP A 48 -41.88 35.64 19.70
N ARG A 49 -42.92 34.95 19.23
CA ARG A 49 -44.20 34.80 19.93
C ARG A 49 -43.95 34.08 21.27
N VAL A 50 -44.11 34.81 22.35
CA VAL A 50 -44.22 34.26 23.70
C VAL A 50 -45.49 33.41 23.77
N LEU A 51 -45.33 32.08 23.80
CA LEU A 51 -46.41 31.15 24.11
C LEU A 51 -46.73 31.23 25.61
N THR A 52 -47.80 31.95 25.95
CA THR A 52 -48.43 31.87 27.27
C THR A 52 -49.35 30.65 27.31
N ARG A 53 -49.03 29.68 28.16
CA ARG A 53 -49.96 28.61 28.55
C ARG A 53 -50.44 28.92 29.96
N ASN A 54 -51.73 29.20 30.12
CA ASN A 54 -52.44 29.42 31.38
C ASN A 54 -52.00 30.62 32.26
N GLY A 55 -51.71 31.78 31.65
CA GLY A 55 -51.74 33.07 32.37
C GLY A 55 -50.74 33.29 33.53
N VAL A 56 -49.84 32.34 33.81
CA VAL A 56 -48.82 32.47 34.86
C VAL A 56 -47.45 32.59 34.21
N ARG A 57 -46.81 33.75 34.40
CA ARG A 57 -45.41 34.00 34.02
C ARG A 57 -44.52 33.24 34.99
N ILE A 58 -44.07 32.04 34.60
CA ILE A 58 -43.08 31.28 35.37
C ILE A 58 -41.71 31.92 35.06
N GLU A 59 -41.24 32.78 35.97
CA GLU A 59 -39.85 33.19 36.00
C GLU A 59 -39.03 31.99 36.51
N THR A 60 -38.48 31.20 35.58
CA THR A 60 -37.51 30.18 35.93
C THR A 60 -36.27 30.89 36.48
N PRO A 61 -35.86 30.69 37.75
CA PRO A 61 -34.61 31.25 38.25
C PRO A 61 -33.48 30.77 37.35
N ALA A 62 -32.66 31.72 36.90
CA ALA A 62 -31.55 31.45 36.00
C ALA A 62 -30.69 30.30 36.57
N PRO A 63 -30.42 29.24 35.81
CA PRO A 63 -29.53 28.19 36.26
C PRO A 63 -28.19 28.82 36.61
N ALA A 64 -27.68 28.50 37.80
CA ALA A 64 -26.35 28.91 38.22
C ALA A 64 -25.35 28.57 37.10
N PRO A 65 -24.40 29.47 36.77
CA PRO A 65 -23.43 29.20 35.73
C PRO A 65 -22.70 27.91 36.07
N HIS A 66 -22.87 26.88 35.22
CA HIS A 66 -22.09 25.67 35.31
C HIS A 66 -20.61 26.08 35.37
N PRO A 67 -19.81 25.53 36.31
CA PRO A 67 -18.37 25.76 36.31
C PRO A 67 -17.85 25.37 34.93
N THR A 68 -17.39 26.39 34.21
CA THR A 68 -16.88 26.29 32.86
C THR A 68 -15.85 25.18 32.86
N ASP A 69 -16.16 24.10 32.14
CA ASP A 69 -15.31 22.94 31.95
C ASP A 69 -14.08 23.42 31.16
N GLN A 70 -13.10 23.98 31.89
CA GLN A 70 -11.81 24.43 31.37
C GLN A 70 -10.97 23.18 31.07
N ARG A 71 -11.43 22.38 30.10
CA ARG A 71 -10.52 21.49 29.40
C ARG A 71 -9.40 22.36 28.84
N PRO A 72 -8.12 22.05 29.13
CA PRO A 72 -7.01 22.80 28.58
C PRO A 72 -7.17 22.84 27.06
N GLN A 73 -7.48 24.03 26.53
CA GLN A 73 -7.54 24.28 25.11
C GLN A 73 -6.14 24.02 24.58
N ASN A 74 -6.00 22.98 23.76
CA ASN A 74 -4.79 22.72 22.99
C ASN A 74 -4.65 23.85 21.96
N THR A 75 -4.12 24.99 22.40
CA THR A 75 -3.91 26.23 21.61
C THR A 75 -3.06 26.00 20.36
N ALA A 76 -2.36 24.86 20.26
CA ALA A 76 -1.62 24.45 19.08
C ALA A 76 -2.50 23.99 17.89
N LEU A 77 -3.76 23.57 18.12
CA LEU A 77 -4.69 23.15 17.06
C LEU A 77 -5.51 24.32 16.48
N ASP A 78 -5.67 25.42 17.24
CA ASP A 78 -6.58 26.53 16.91
C ASP A 78 -6.04 27.49 15.82
N ALA A 79 -4.81 27.28 15.35
CA ALA A 79 -4.18 28.12 14.32
C ALA A 79 -4.19 27.51 12.92
N GLN A 80 -4.68 26.28 12.72
CA GLN A 80 -4.59 25.62 11.42
C GLN A 80 -5.74 26.03 10.49
N PHE A 81 -5.42 26.76 9.43
CA PHE A 81 -6.34 27.05 8.34
C PHE A 81 -6.46 25.85 7.39
N ILE A 82 -7.67 25.62 6.88
CA ILE A 82 -7.94 24.57 5.89
C ILE A 82 -7.49 25.09 4.51
N GLY A 83 -6.39 24.55 3.99
CA GLY A 83 -5.83 24.91 2.69
C GLY A 83 -6.39 24.12 1.49
N ASP A 84 -7.31 23.18 1.73
CA ASP A 84 -7.93 22.35 0.68
C ASP A 84 -9.43 22.62 0.59
N HIS A 85 -10.04 22.43 -0.60
CA HIS A 85 -11.49 22.53 -0.79
C HIS A 85 -12.24 21.36 -0.14
N VAL A 86 -12.38 21.40 1.18
CA VAL A 86 -13.07 20.38 1.98
C VAL A 86 -14.51 20.84 2.22
N LYS A 87 -15.49 20.03 1.83
CA LYS A 87 -16.90 20.34 2.09
C LYS A 87 -17.28 20.00 3.53
N CYS A 88 -18.10 20.84 4.16
CA CYS A 88 -18.67 20.61 5.48
C CYS A 88 -19.54 19.34 5.47
N GLY A 89 -19.33 18.44 6.43
CA GLY A 89 -20.13 17.21 6.55
C GLY A 89 -21.59 17.42 7.00
N GLY A 90 -21.99 18.66 7.35
CA GLY A 90 -23.38 19.02 7.67
C GLY A 90 -24.15 19.53 6.44
N CYS A 91 -23.65 20.61 5.83
CA CYS A 91 -24.36 21.33 4.75
C CYS A 91 -23.66 21.31 3.38
N GLY A 92 -22.44 20.77 3.29
CA GLY A 92 -21.68 20.74 2.03
C GLY A 92 -20.93 22.03 1.65
N TYR A 93 -20.99 23.10 2.47
CA TYR A 93 -20.26 24.35 2.27
C TYR A 93 -18.75 24.13 2.16
N ASP A 94 -18.06 24.86 1.28
CA ASP A 94 -16.61 24.75 1.08
C ASP A 94 -15.84 25.44 2.21
N LEU A 95 -15.05 24.67 2.95
CA LEU A 95 -14.34 25.11 4.14
C LEU A 95 -12.95 25.70 3.84
N TYR A 96 -12.59 25.90 2.57
CA TYR A 96 -11.33 26.51 2.17
C TYR A 96 -11.13 27.88 2.86
N GLY A 97 -10.00 28.05 3.54
CA GLY A 97 -9.63 29.28 4.25
C GLY A 97 -10.30 29.47 5.62
N LEU A 98 -11.15 28.56 6.08
CA LEU A 98 -11.66 28.57 7.46
C LEU A 98 -10.68 27.88 8.41
N ARG A 99 -10.69 28.30 9.68
CA ARG A 99 -9.88 27.66 10.73
C ARG A 99 -10.56 26.39 11.23
N VAL A 100 -9.75 25.39 11.51
CA VAL A 100 -10.16 24.23 12.29
C VAL A 100 -10.65 24.70 13.67
N GLY A 101 -11.75 24.11 14.15
CA GLY A 101 -12.41 24.48 15.41
C GLY A 101 -13.49 25.55 15.26
N ASN A 102 -13.48 26.36 14.20
CA ASN A 102 -14.51 27.37 13.99
C ASN A 102 -15.86 26.73 13.57
N PRO A 103 -17.01 27.35 13.91
CA PRO A 103 -18.30 26.90 13.40
C PRO A 103 -18.41 27.16 11.89
N CYS A 104 -19.01 26.24 11.16
CA CYS A 104 -19.35 26.41 9.75
C CYS A 104 -20.35 27.57 9.58
N PRO A 105 -20.16 28.51 8.63
CA PRO A 105 -21.02 29.69 8.50
C PRO A 105 -22.47 29.37 8.10
N GLU A 106 -22.70 28.24 7.40
CA GLU A 106 -24.04 27.85 6.92
C GLU A 106 -24.84 27.02 7.92
N CYS A 107 -24.17 26.15 8.70
CA CYS A 107 -24.87 25.18 9.55
C CYS A 107 -24.40 25.16 11.01
N SER A 108 -23.48 26.05 11.37
CA SER A 108 -22.92 26.21 12.72
C SER A 108 -22.20 24.99 13.30
N ARG A 109 -22.10 23.87 12.57
CA ARG A 109 -21.35 22.68 13.01
C ARG A 109 -19.87 23.03 13.14
N ILE A 110 -19.26 22.67 14.27
CA ILE A 110 -17.82 22.85 14.52
C ILE A 110 -17.02 22.12 13.43
N ILE A 111 -16.14 22.86 12.77
CA ILE A 111 -15.21 22.33 11.78
C ILE A 111 -14.17 21.51 12.53
N LEU A 112 -14.37 20.20 12.57
CA LEU A 112 -13.31 19.31 13.03
C LEU A 112 -12.12 19.44 12.07
N PRO A 113 -10.87 19.27 12.56
CA PRO A 113 -9.74 19.15 11.66
C PRO A 113 -10.15 18.15 10.60
N PRO A 114 -9.92 18.42 9.29
CA PRO A 114 -10.14 17.40 8.30
C PRO A 114 -9.40 16.21 8.86
N GLN A 115 -10.14 15.18 9.29
CA GLN A 115 -9.54 13.92 9.66
C GLN A 115 -8.70 13.68 8.42
N ARG A 116 -7.37 13.80 8.55
CA ARG A 116 -6.46 13.49 7.45
C ARG A 116 -6.95 12.12 7.11
N ARG A 117 -7.75 11.98 6.03
CA ARG A 117 -8.28 10.69 5.60
C ARG A 117 -7.01 9.91 5.57
N SER A 118 -6.80 9.00 6.53
CA SER A 118 -5.48 8.40 6.69
C SER A 118 -5.23 7.83 5.31
N ARG A 119 -4.25 8.40 4.62
CA ARG A 119 -4.29 8.58 3.17
C ARG A 119 -4.08 7.20 2.58
N SER A 120 -5.17 6.45 2.45
CA SER A 120 -5.20 5.01 2.72
C SER A 120 -4.57 4.61 4.06
N SER A 121 -5.15 3.63 4.76
CA SER A 121 -4.43 2.93 5.84
C SER A 121 -3.07 2.57 5.28
N ASN A 122 -1.98 3.15 5.77
CA ASN A 122 -0.65 2.88 5.24
C ASN A 122 -0.19 1.53 5.75
N LEU A 123 0.74 0.90 5.03
CA LEU A 123 1.30 -0.37 5.48
C LEU A 123 1.98 -0.24 6.85
N VAL A 124 2.52 0.94 7.18
CA VAL A 124 3.17 1.24 8.46
C VAL A 124 2.21 1.11 9.64
N ASP A 125 0.91 1.35 9.41
CA ASP A 125 -0.13 1.23 10.43
C ASP A 125 -0.60 -0.23 10.61
N ALA A 126 -0.15 -1.16 9.75
CA ALA A 126 -0.52 -2.57 9.81
C ALA A 126 0.00 -3.26 11.08
N PRO A 127 -0.69 -4.31 11.58
CA PRO A 127 -0.24 -5.00 12.78
C PRO A 127 1.11 -5.67 12.45
N ILE A 128 2.08 -5.58 13.36
CA ILE A 128 3.44 -6.07 13.09
C ILE A 128 3.48 -7.56 12.69
N GLY A 129 2.56 -8.37 13.22
CA GLY A 129 2.44 -9.79 12.88
C GLY A 129 1.97 -10.02 11.43
N TYR A 130 1.26 -9.07 10.84
CA TYR A 130 0.90 -9.10 9.43
C TYR A 130 2.09 -8.68 8.55
N ILE A 131 2.78 -7.58 8.88
CA ILE A 131 3.97 -7.13 8.13
C ILE A 131 5.06 -8.21 8.14
N ARG A 132 5.28 -8.89 9.28
CA ARG A 132 6.22 -10.02 9.38
C ARG A 132 5.84 -11.18 8.46
N ARG A 133 4.54 -11.50 8.34
CA ARG A 133 4.05 -12.53 7.42
C ARG A 133 4.29 -12.11 5.98
N LEU A 134 3.99 -10.87 5.60
CA LEU A 134 4.30 -10.36 4.26
C LEU A 134 5.79 -10.45 3.94
N ALA A 135 6.67 -10.05 4.86
CA ALA A 135 8.12 -10.15 4.69
C ALA A 135 8.56 -11.60 4.42
N VAL A 136 8.04 -12.56 5.18
CA VAL A 136 8.28 -13.99 4.95
C VAL A 136 7.75 -14.43 3.59
N GLY A 137 6.55 -13.99 3.19
CA GLY A 137 5.97 -14.30 1.88
C GLY A 137 6.87 -13.86 0.72
N PHE A 138 7.36 -12.62 0.75
CA PHE A 138 8.28 -12.12 -0.29
C PHE A 138 9.66 -12.80 -0.25
N ALA A 139 10.17 -13.12 0.94
CA ALA A 139 11.42 -13.87 1.07
C ALA A 139 11.28 -15.29 0.48
N LEU A 140 10.15 -15.96 0.71
CA LEU A 140 9.85 -17.26 0.11
C LEU A 140 9.76 -17.15 -1.42
N MET A 141 9.11 -16.12 -1.97
CA MET A 141 9.07 -15.91 -3.42
C MET A 141 10.48 -15.72 -4.01
N ALA A 142 11.32 -14.88 -3.38
CA ALA A 142 12.70 -14.68 -3.82
C ALA A 142 13.54 -15.98 -3.73
N MET A 143 13.35 -16.77 -2.67
CA MET A 143 13.99 -18.07 -2.51
C MET A 143 13.53 -19.08 -3.58
N GLY A 144 12.23 -19.14 -3.87
CA GLY A 144 11.68 -20.02 -4.90
C GLY A 144 12.29 -19.73 -6.28
N VAL A 145 12.46 -18.45 -6.63
CA VAL A 145 13.09 -18.06 -7.89
C VAL A 145 14.57 -18.39 -7.94
N THR A 146 15.31 -18.13 -6.86
CA THR A 146 16.75 -18.44 -6.82
C THR A 146 16.99 -19.95 -6.91
N LEU A 147 16.15 -20.76 -6.25
CA LEU A 147 16.15 -22.22 -6.42
C LEU A 147 15.79 -22.64 -7.84
N LEU A 148 14.80 -22.00 -8.47
CA LEU A 148 14.42 -22.29 -9.85
C LEU A 148 15.57 -21.97 -10.82
N ALA A 149 16.21 -20.81 -10.66
CA ALA A 149 17.36 -20.41 -11.47
C ALA A 149 18.54 -21.37 -11.30
N ALA A 150 18.82 -21.82 -10.06
CA ALA A 150 19.83 -22.83 -9.79
C ALA A 150 19.47 -24.17 -10.45
N ALA A 151 18.21 -24.60 -10.38
CA ALA A 151 17.74 -25.83 -11.04
C ALA A 151 17.88 -25.75 -12.56
N LEU A 152 17.51 -24.61 -13.16
CA LEU A 152 17.67 -24.37 -14.60
C LEU A 152 19.15 -24.33 -14.99
N ALA A 153 20.02 -23.70 -14.19
CA ALA A 153 21.46 -23.69 -14.43
C ALA A 153 22.08 -25.09 -14.34
N LEU A 154 21.59 -25.95 -13.44
CA LEU A 154 22.01 -27.35 -13.37
C LEU A 154 21.54 -28.17 -14.59
N LEU A 155 20.34 -27.88 -15.12
CA LEU A 155 19.80 -28.55 -16.31
C LEU A 155 20.41 -28.04 -17.62
N ALA A 156 20.77 -26.76 -17.68
CA ALA A 156 21.34 -26.07 -18.84
C ALA A 156 22.87 -26.01 -18.82
N GLY A 157 23.49 -26.32 -17.70
CA GLY A 157 24.95 -26.32 -17.52
C GLY A 157 25.63 -27.11 -18.63
N PRO A 158 26.89 -26.75 -18.97
CA PRO A 158 27.60 -27.36 -20.08
C PRO A 158 27.58 -28.87 -19.88
N ARG A 159 26.69 -29.56 -20.61
CA ARG A 159 26.85 -30.98 -20.86
C ARG A 159 28.26 -31.06 -21.40
N PRO A 160 29.18 -31.82 -20.79
CA PRO A 160 30.52 -31.94 -21.32
C PRO A 160 30.29 -32.36 -22.77
N ALA A 161 30.46 -31.40 -23.67
CA ALA A 161 30.47 -31.69 -25.08
C ALA A 161 31.66 -32.62 -25.10
N VAL A 162 31.38 -33.90 -25.33
CA VAL A 162 32.40 -34.83 -25.78
C VAL A 162 32.75 -34.26 -27.15
N ILE A 163 33.53 -33.18 -27.13
CA ILE A 163 34.19 -32.61 -28.28
C ILE A 163 35.04 -33.79 -28.69
N GLY A 164 34.59 -34.45 -29.74
CA GLY A 164 35.25 -35.60 -30.31
C GLY A 164 36.62 -35.19 -30.80
N LEU A 165 37.58 -35.07 -29.88
CA LEU A 165 38.89 -35.64 -30.09
C LEU A 165 38.66 -37.15 -30.10
N GLN A 166 38.12 -37.65 -31.22
CA GLN A 166 38.20 -39.05 -31.63
C GLN A 166 39.67 -39.34 -31.95
N GLY A 167 40.56 -39.19 -30.96
CA GLY A 167 41.88 -39.76 -31.00
C GLY A 167 41.73 -41.26 -30.71
N PRO A 168 42.17 -42.16 -31.59
CA PRO A 168 41.90 -43.60 -31.50
C PRO A 168 42.58 -44.35 -30.33
N ALA A 169 43.16 -43.67 -29.33
CA ALA A 169 44.12 -44.32 -28.42
C ALA A 169 43.77 -44.37 -26.92
N TYR A 170 42.75 -43.66 -26.42
CA TYR A 170 42.46 -43.68 -24.97
C TYR A 170 40.96 -43.73 -24.66
N THR A 171 40.34 -44.88 -24.91
CA THR A 171 39.08 -45.28 -24.27
C THR A 171 39.35 -45.68 -22.82
N MET A 172 39.80 -44.73 -21.99
CA MET A 172 39.62 -44.92 -20.56
C MET A 172 38.12 -44.86 -20.29
N ASN A 173 37.52 -46.04 -20.11
CA ASN A 173 36.21 -46.20 -19.49
C ASN A 173 36.28 -45.53 -18.12
N VAL A 174 35.94 -44.24 -18.03
CA VAL A 174 35.77 -43.57 -16.75
C VAL A 174 34.30 -43.78 -16.35
N PRO A 175 33.97 -44.73 -15.46
CA PRO A 175 32.59 -44.98 -15.03
C PRO A 175 31.94 -43.77 -14.34
N THR A 176 32.71 -42.74 -13.99
CA THR A 176 32.21 -41.50 -13.36
C THR A 176 31.34 -40.64 -14.29
N LEU A 177 31.47 -40.76 -15.63
CA LEU A 177 30.66 -39.97 -16.56
C LEU A 177 29.24 -40.54 -16.76
N ARG A 178 29.01 -41.85 -16.56
CA ARG A 178 27.66 -42.43 -16.67
C ARG A 178 26.78 -42.14 -15.44
N PHE A 179 27.40 -41.93 -14.27
CA PHE A 179 26.67 -41.58 -13.05
C PHE A 179 26.02 -40.19 -13.11
N SER A 180 26.62 -39.23 -13.83
CA SER A 180 26.08 -37.87 -13.94
C SER A 180 24.80 -37.79 -14.80
N SER A 181 24.64 -38.70 -15.77
CA SER A 181 23.53 -38.65 -16.73
C SER A 181 22.19 -39.08 -16.13
N PHE A 182 22.20 -39.94 -15.11
CA PHE A 182 20.98 -40.43 -14.44
C PHE A 182 20.56 -39.58 -13.24
N ILE A 183 21.51 -39.10 -12.44
CA ILE A 183 21.20 -38.36 -11.20
C ILE A 183 20.82 -36.90 -11.49
N ALA A 184 21.52 -36.23 -12.41
CA ALA A 184 21.30 -34.81 -12.71
C ALA A 184 19.86 -34.46 -13.12
N PRO A 185 19.17 -35.18 -14.03
CA PRO A 185 17.80 -34.83 -14.41
C PRO A 185 16.79 -35.03 -13.27
N GLN A 186 16.96 -36.09 -12.46
CA GLN A 186 16.08 -36.35 -11.32
C GLN A 186 16.25 -35.29 -10.23
N LEU A 187 17.50 -34.92 -9.93
CA LEU A 187 17.80 -33.83 -8.99
C LEU A 187 17.27 -32.49 -9.52
N GLY A 188 17.44 -32.21 -10.82
CA GLY A 188 16.91 -31.01 -11.45
C GLY A 188 15.37 -30.91 -11.35
N LEU A 189 14.65 -31.99 -11.62
CA LEU A 189 13.20 -32.04 -11.45
C LEU A 189 12.77 -31.87 -9.99
N ALA A 190 13.46 -32.51 -9.05
CA ALA A 190 13.20 -32.35 -7.62
C ALA A 190 13.42 -30.90 -7.16
N LEU A 191 14.48 -30.24 -7.64
CA LEU A 191 14.75 -28.83 -7.34
C LEU A 191 13.70 -27.90 -7.97
N ILE A 192 13.22 -28.18 -9.19
CA ILE A 192 12.10 -27.43 -9.79
C ILE A 192 10.82 -27.60 -8.94
N GLY A 193 10.51 -28.82 -8.51
CA GLY A 193 9.37 -29.10 -7.64
C GLY A 193 9.47 -28.33 -6.31
N ALA A 194 10.63 -28.37 -5.66
CA ALA A 194 10.88 -27.61 -4.43
C ALA A 194 10.78 -26.09 -4.65
N ALA A 195 11.40 -25.58 -5.72
CA ALA A 195 11.39 -24.17 -6.08
C ALA A 195 9.97 -23.63 -6.30
N THR A 196 9.15 -24.36 -7.07
CA THR A 196 7.75 -24.00 -7.35
C THR A 196 6.87 -24.07 -6.10
N ALA A 197 7.07 -25.08 -5.23
CA ALA A 197 6.37 -25.17 -3.95
C ALA A 197 6.71 -24.01 -3.01
N VAL A 198 7.99 -23.66 -2.89
CA VAL A 198 8.47 -22.51 -2.10
C VAL A 198 7.91 -21.20 -2.63
N TRP A 199 7.92 -21.01 -3.96
CA TRP A 199 7.31 -19.86 -4.62
C TRP A 199 5.81 -19.74 -4.28
N PHE A 200 5.07 -20.83 -4.45
CA PHE A 200 3.64 -20.87 -4.17
C PHE A 200 3.30 -20.60 -2.71
N ALA A 201 4.11 -21.12 -1.77
CA ALA A 201 3.97 -20.78 -0.36
C ALA A 201 4.12 -19.27 -0.13
N GLY A 202 5.08 -18.63 -0.81
CA GLY A 202 5.23 -17.18 -0.80
C GLY A 202 3.99 -16.44 -1.33
N VAL A 203 3.48 -16.84 -2.50
CA VAL A 203 2.24 -16.29 -3.10
C VAL A 203 1.04 -16.43 -2.17
N PHE A 204 0.90 -17.60 -1.53
CA PHE A 204 -0.20 -17.87 -0.61
C PHE A 204 -0.17 -16.93 0.59
N VAL A 205 1.03 -16.70 1.15
CA VAL A 205 1.26 -15.81 2.30
C VAL A 205 1.01 -14.35 1.94
N ILE A 206 1.47 -13.86 0.79
CA ILE A 206 1.20 -12.46 0.39
C ILE A 206 -0.28 -12.21 0.05
N GLY A 207 -1.00 -13.25 -0.39
CA GLY A 207 -2.44 -13.19 -0.64
C GLY A 207 -3.32 -13.25 0.61
N MET A 208 -2.76 -13.27 1.82
CA MET A 208 -3.55 -13.24 3.05
C MET A 208 -4.46 -12.00 3.12
N ARG A 209 -5.59 -12.13 3.82
CA ARG A 209 -6.55 -11.03 3.95
C ARG A 209 -5.88 -9.84 4.64
N ARG A 210 -5.97 -8.67 4.01
CA ARG A 210 -5.46 -7.42 4.56
C ARG A 210 -6.21 -7.06 5.86
N PRO A 211 -5.52 -6.63 6.93
CA PRO A 211 -6.16 -6.12 8.13
C PRO A 211 -6.90 -4.81 7.81
N VAL A 212 -8.15 -4.70 8.28
CA VAL A 212 -9.03 -3.54 8.07
C VAL A 212 -9.00 -2.66 9.32
N PHE A 213 -8.56 -1.40 9.18
CA PHE A 213 -8.43 -0.45 10.30
C PHE A 213 -9.49 0.65 10.32
N GLU A 214 -10.01 1.00 9.15
CA GLU A 214 -11.09 1.97 8.98
C GLU A 214 -12.26 1.28 8.29
N LYS A 215 -13.45 1.90 8.26
CA LYS A 215 -14.64 1.36 7.61
C LYS A 215 -14.26 0.78 6.23
N PRO A 216 -14.31 -0.56 6.06
CA PRO A 216 -13.79 -1.19 4.86
C PRO A 216 -14.56 -0.64 3.66
N ASN A 217 -13.84 -0.25 2.61
CA ASN A 217 -14.47 -0.10 1.31
C ASN A 217 -14.76 -1.51 0.78
N PRO A 218 -16.03 -1.96 0.75
CA PRO A 218 -16.37 -3.34 0.41
C PRO A 218 -15.92 -3.71 -1.00
N LEU A 219 -15.87 -2.75 -1.94
CA LEU A 219 -15.40 -2.97 -3.30
C LEU A 219 -13.91 -3.29 -3.35
N ARG A 220 -13.10 -2.56 -2.58
CA ARG A 220 -11.64 -2.77 -2.53
C ARG A 220 -11.29 -4.09 -1.86
N GLU A 221 -12.03 -4.46 -0.81
CA GLU A 221 -11.85 -5.75 -0.14
C GLU A 221 -12.24 -6.93 -1.05
N ALA A 222 -13.37 -6.81 -1.77
CA ALA A 222 -13.76 -7.79 -2.78
C ALA A 222 -12.70 -7.90 -3.89
N GLN A 223 -12.19 -6.79 -4.40
CA GLN A 223 -11.12 -6.78 -5.41
C GLN A 223 -9.86 -7.49 -4.91
N TRP A 224 -9.40 -7.20 -3.69
CA TRP A 224 -8.25 -7.86 -3.09
C TRP A 224 -8.46 -9.36 -2.97
N SER A 225 -9.62 -9.79 -2.46
CA SER A 225 -9.93 -11.21 -2.29
C SER A 225 -9.94 -11.96 -3.63
N ARG A 226 -10.49 -11.35 -4.68
CA ARG A 226 -10.51 -11.90 -6.04
C ARG A 226 -9.11 -12.02 -6.62
N LEU A 227 -8.28 -10.98 -6.48
CA LEU A 227 -6.88 -11.00 -6.94
C LEU A 227 -6.05 -12.06 -6.21
N ALA A 228 -6.18 -12.13 -4.88
CA ALA A 228 -5.49 -13.13 -4.08
C ALA A 228 -5.94 -14.56 -4.43
N TRP A 229 -7.23 -14.78 -4.63
CA TRP A 229 -7.76 -16.08 -5.06
C TRP A 229 -7.27 -16.44 -6.47
N ALA A 230 -7.37 -15.52 -7.43
CA ALA A 230 -6.91 -15.75 -8.80
C ALA A 230 -5.40 -16.05 -8.85
N SER A 231 -4.60 -15.29 -8.09
CA SER A 231 -3.15 -15.53 -7.95
C SER A 231 -2.88 -16.93 -7.37
N ARG A 232 -3.56 -17.34 -6.29
CA ARG A 232 -3.38 -18.68 -5.71
C ARG A 232 -3.76 -19.79 -6.67
N VAL A 233 -4.92 -19.73 -7.30
CA VAL A 233 -5.38 -20.80 -8.21
C VAL A 233 -4.44 -20.94 -9.40
N THR A 234 -4.09 -19.82 -10.04
CA THR A 234 -3.21 -19.85 -11.21
C THR A 234 -1.78 -20.29 -10.87
N GLN A 235 -1.24 -19.87 -9.72
CA GLN A 235 0.08 -20.29 -9.27
C GLN A 235 0.10 -21.74 -8.73
N ALA A 236 -1.03 -22.26 -8.23
CA ALA A 236 -1.15 -23.69 -7.91
C ALA A 236 -1.04 -24.57 -9.16
N CYS A 237 -1.58 -24.12 -10.30
CA CYS A 237 -1.39 -24.80 -11.59
C CYS A 237 0.09 -24.85 -12.00
N PHE A 238 0.85 -23.80 -11.71
CA PHE A 238 2.30 -23.76 -11.97
C PHE A 238 3.07 -24.81 -11.15
N VAL A 239 2.65 -25.08 -9.91
CA VAL A 239 3.21 -26.17 -9.08
C VAL A 239 2.75 -27.55 -9.57
N ALA A 240 1.51 -27.68 -10.03
CA ALA A 240 0.99 -28.94 -10.54
C ALA A 240 1.67 -29.37 -11.86
N ALA A 241 2.10 -28.42 -12.69
CA ALA A 241 2.74 -28.70 -13.98
C ALA A 241 3.94 -29.65 -13.90
N PRO A 242 4.99 -29.42 -13.08
CA PRO A 242 6.11 -30.36 -12.94
C PRO A 242 5.69 -31.71 -12.38
N CYS A 243 4.69 -31.78 -11.49
CA CYS A 243 4.17 -33.04 -10.97
C CYS A 243 3.50 -33.88 -12.07
N VAL A 244 2.67 -33.25 -12.91
CA VAL A 244 2.02 -33.91 -14.05
C VAL A 244 3.06 -34.33 -15.10
N ALA A 245 4.07 -33.50 -15.34
CA ALA A 245 5.17 -33.83 -16.26
C ALA A 245 5.98 -35.05 -15.75
N ALA A 246 6.31 -35.09 -14.46
CA ALA A 246 7.02 -36.21 -13.85
C ALA A 246 6.18 -37.50 -13.88
N LEU A 247 4.87 -37.41 -13.60
CA LEU A 247 3.95 -38.54 -13.71
C LEU A 247 3.85 -39.06 -15.16
N GLY A 248 3.76 -38.15 -16.13
CA GLY A 248 3.77 -38.50 -17.55
C GLY A 248 5.06 -39.21 -17.97
N ALA A 249 6.22 -38.71 -17.51
CA ALA A 249 7.51 -39.31 -17.80
C ALA A 249 7.67 -40.72 -17.20
N THR A 250 7.13 -40.95 -16.00
CA THR A 250 7.20 -42.26 -15.31
C THR A 250 6.23 -43.29 -15.89
N LEU A 251 5.03 -42.87 -16.32
CA LEU A 251 4.02 -43.76 -16.90
C LEU A 251 4.17 -43.97 -18.42
N ALA A 252 4.90 -43.11 -19.12
CA ALA A 252 5.04 -43.20 -20.58
C ALA A 252 5.53 -44.57 -21.10
N PRO A 253 6.45 -45.31 -20.43
CA PRO A 253 6.89 -46.62 -20.90
C PRO A 253 5.79 -47.70 -20.81
N SER A 254 4.91 -47.63 -19.81
CA SER A 254 3.88 -48.65 -19.56
C SER A 254 2.52 -48.29 -20.17
N ALA A 255 2.27 -47.02 -20.46
CA ALA A 255 1.01 -46.53 -21.00
C ALA A 255 1.24 -45.41 -22.04
N PRO A 256 1.61 -45.75 -23.29
CA PRO A 256 1.95 -44.76 -24.32
C PRO A 256 0.79 -43.81 -24.65
N ILE A 257 -0.46 -44.24 -24.47
CA ILE A 257 -1.67 -43.43 -24.64
C ILE A 257 -1.72 -42.25 -23.62
N LEU A 258 -1.12 -42.40 -22.44
CA LEU A 258 -1.08 -41.31 -21.44
C LEU A 258 -0.08 -40.21 -21.79
N ARG A 259 0.89 -40.47 -22.68
CA ARG A 259 1.91 -39.49 -23.05
C ARG A 259 1.34 -38.21 -23.69
N PRO A 260 0.48 -38.26 -24.72
CA PRO A 260 -0.12 -37.03 -25.26
C PRO A 260 -1.03 -36.32 -24.25
N ILE A 261 -1.75 -37.07 -23.40
CA ILE A 261 -2.65 -36.50 -22.39
C ILE A 261 -1.85 -35.71 -21.34
N THR A 262 -0.79 -36.32 -20.79
CA THR A 262 0.08 -35.66 -19.81
C THR A 262 0.84 -34.48 -20.40
N LEU A 263 1.23 -34.55 -21.68
CA LEU A 263 1.82 -33.41 -22.39
C LEU A 263 0.82 -32.24 -22.52
N ILE A 264 -0.40 -32.49 -23.00
CA ILE A 264 -1.45 -31.46 -23.14
C ILE A 264 -1.77 -30.85 -21.78
N ALA A 265 -1.94 -31.69 -20.74
CA ALA A 265 -2.20 -31.22 -19.39
C ALA A 265 -1.04 -30.35 -18.84
N THR A 266 0.21 -30.76 -19.08
CA THR A 266 1.38 -29.97 -18.69
C THR A 266 1.40 -28.61 -19.39
N ILE A 267 1.16 -28.59 -20.71
CA ILE A 267 1.10 -27.33 -21.49
C ILE A 267 -0.02 -26.43 -20.96
N ALA A 268 -1.22 -26.97 -20.73
CA ALA A 268 -2.33 -26.21 -20.19
C ALA A 268 -2.01 -25.60 -18.81
N LEU A 269 -1.42 -26.39 -17.91
CA LEU A 269 -1.02 -25.93 -16.57
C LEU A 269 0.07 -24.86 -16.64
N VAL A 270 1.04 -24.99 -17.55
CA VAL A 270 2.07 -23.98 -17.79
C VAL A 270 1.45 -22.70 -18.32
N VAL A 271 0.54 -22.77 -19.30
CA VAL A 271 -0.15 -21.59 -19.84
C VAL A 271 -0.96 -20.88 -18.75
N ILE A 272 -1.72 -21.63 -17.94
CA ILE A 272 -2.46 -21.06 -16.80
C ILE A 272 -1.50 -20.42 -15.79
N GLY A 273 -0.36 -21.05 -15.51
CA GLY A 273 0.68 -20.49 -14.65
C GLY A 273 1.30 -19.20 -15.20
N LEU A 274 1.55 -19.15 -16.52
CA LEU A 274 2.06 -17.98 -17.24
C LEU A 274 1.06 -16.81 -17.18
N VAL A 275 -0.22 -17.08 -17.45
CA VAL A 275 -1.29 -16.08 -17.30
C VAL A 275 -1.43 -15.66 -15.83
N GLY A 276 -1.16 -16.58 -14.90
CA GLY A 276 -1.15 -16.35 -13.46
C GLY A 276 -0.15 -15.32 -12.95
N TRP A 277 0.84 -14.93 -13.75
CA TRP A 277 1.75 -13.84 -13.41
C TRP A 277 1.04 -12.49 -13.37
N TRP A 278 -0.05 -12.29 -14.14
CA TRP A 278 -0.83 -11.05 -14.10
C TRP A 278 -1.49 -10.79 -12.75
N PRO A 279 -2.36 -11.68 -12.21
CA PRO A 279 -2.99 -11.44 -10.93
C PRO A 279 -1.98 -11.38 -9.78
N THR A 280 -0.92 -12.20 -9.83
CA THR A 280 0.17 -12.19 -8.83
C THR A 280 0.93 -10.86 -8.87
N GLY A 281 1.30 -10.42 -10.07
CA GLY A 281 1.95 -9.14 -10.32
C GLY A 281 1.12 -7.95 -9.87
N TRP A 282 -0.16 -7.95 -10.22
CA TRP A 282 -1.10 -6.91 -9.80
C TRP A 282 -1.23 -6.86 -8.28
N LEU A 283 -1.40 -8.02 -7.63
CA LEU A 283 -1.44 -8.13 -6.17
C LEU A 283 -0.15 -7.56 -5.53
N THR A 284 1.03 -7.89 -6.06
CA THR A 284 2.29 -7.33 -5.57
C THR A 284 2.40 -5.82 -5.78
N SER A 285 1.84 -5.29 -6.88
CA SER A 285 1.80 -3.84 -7.11
C SER A 285 0.88 -3.11 -6.13
N GLU A 286 -0.28 -3.69 -5.78
CA GLU A 286 -1.17 -3.14 -4.77
C GLU A 286 -0.54 -3.15 -3.36
N ILE A 287 0.31 -4.14 -3.06
CA ILE A 287 1.10 -4.16 -1.83
C ILE A 287 2.14 -3.03 -1.83
N ALA A 288 2.83 -2.80 -2.95
CA ALA A 288 3.78 -1.70 -3.09
C ALA A 288 3.11 -0.33 -2.98
N ASP A 289 1.95 -0.13 -3.62
CA ASP A 289 1.14 1.08 -3.47
C ASP A 289 0.69 1.28 -2.02
N TRP A 290 0.32 0.19 -1.34
CA TRP A 290 -0.03 0.24 0.08
C TRP A 290 1.17 0.57 0.99
N ALA A 291 2.38 0.19 0.58
CA ALA A 291 3.62 0.61 1.20
C ALA A 291 4.01 2.07 0.88
N SER A 292 3.16 2.81 0.16
CA SER A 292 3.42 4.18 -0.33
C SER A 292 4.60 4.28 -1.31
N ASP A 293 5.00 3.19 -1.97
CA ASP A 293 6.04 3.19 -3.02
C ASP A 293 5.38 3.05 -4.40
N THR A 294 4.84 4.16 -4.91
CA THR A 294 4.11 4.21 -6.19
C THR A 294 5.01 3.98 -7.41
N ASP A 295 6.30 4.29 -7.29
CA ASP A 295 7.29 4.00 -8.33
C ASP A 295 7.54 2.51 -8.44
N LEU A 296 7.73 1.82 -7.31
CA LEU A 296 7.86 0.37 -7.28
C LEU A 296 6.59 -0.33 -7.79
N SER A 297 5.41 0.17 -7.42
CA SER A 297 4.14 -0.36 -7.95
C SER A 297 4.07 -0.25 -9.49
N ARG A 298 4.41 0.92 -10.05
CA ARG A 298 4.46 1.11 -11.51
C ARG A 298 5.47 0.19 -12.18
N GLN A 299 6.67 0.05 -11.62
CA GLN A 299 7.70 -0.87 -12.12
C GLN A 299 7.20 -2.32 -12.15
N ILE A 300 6.56 -2.79 -11.07
CA ILE A 300 5.99 -4.13 -10.98
C ILE A 300 4.94 -4.33 -12.08
N ARG A 301 4.04 -3.37 -12.30
CA ARG A 301 3.02 -3.46 -13.35
C ARG A 301 3.67 -3.58 -14.74
N TYR A 302 4.63 -2.72 -15.07
CA TYR A 302 5.32 -2.77 -16.36
C TYR A 302 6.06 -4.09 -16.56
N ALA A 303 6.75 -4.60 -15.54
CA ALA A 303 7.42 -5.88 -15.59
C ALA A 303 6.44 -7.04 -15.86
N VAL A 304 5.27 -7.02 -15.22
CA VAL A 304 4.24 -8.06 -15.39
C VAL A 304 3.62 -8.01 -16.78
N PHE A 305 3.31 -6.81 -17.29
CA PHE A 305 2.87 -6.64 -18.68
C PHE A 305 3.93 -7.10 -19.67
N GLY A 306 5.21 -6.76 -19.44
CA GLY A 306 6.33 -7.18 -20.28
C GLY A 306 6.50 -8.70 -20.33
N MET A 307 6.47 -9.37 -19.16
CA MET A 307 6.54 -10.83 -19.07
C MET A 307 5.40 -11.50 -19.83
N GLY A 308 4.18 -11.05 -19.57
CA GLY A 308 2.99 -11.64 -20.18
C GLY A 308 2.90 -11.41 -21.70
N THR A 309 3.29 -10.21 -22.16
CA THR A 309 3.37 -9.89 -23.59
C THR A 309 4.45 -10.70 -24.28
N ALA A 310 5.65 -10.80 -23.68
CA ALA A 310 6.73 -11.62 -24.21
C ALA A 310 6.33 -13.10 -24.30
N ALA A 311 5.71 -13.66 -23.25
CA ALA A 311 5.26 -15.05 -23.24
C ALA A 311 4.23 -15.33 -24.35
N LEU A 312 3.23 -14.46 -24.51
CA LEU A 312 2.23 -14.59 -25.57
C LEU A 312 2.86 -14.50 -26.97
N LEU A 313 3.74 -13.53 -27.18
CA LEU A 313 4.41 -13.36 -28.47
C LEU A 313 5.35 -14.53 -28.79
N ILE A 314 6.09 -15.06 -27.82
CA ILE A 314 6.92 -16.27 -28.03
C ILE A 314 6.02 -17.45 -28.44
N LEU A 315 4.87 -17.61 -27.78
CA LEU A 315 3.94 -18.70 -28.08
C LEU A 315 3.32 -18.57 -29.49
N LEU A 316 2.82 -17.40 -29.85
CA LEU A 316 2.30 -17.09 -31.20
C LEU A 316 3.40 -17.20 -32.26
N GLY A 317 4.60 -16.76 -31.91
CA GLY A 317 5.80 -16.81 -32.70
C GLY A 317 6.14 -18.19 -33.21
N ASN A 318 6.20 -19.16 -32.30
CA ASN A 318 6.52 -20.54 -32.65
C ASN A 318 5.51 -21.18 -33.63
N MET A 319 4.35 -20.56 -33.87
CA MET A 319 3.36 -21.00 -34.86
C MET A 319 3.55 -20.38 -36.25
N LEU A 320 4.34 -19.30 -36.38
CA LEU A 320 4.60 -18.56 -37.62
C LEU A 320 5.80 -18.98 -38.50
N PRO A 321 6.72 -19.91 -38.13
CA PRO A 321 7.96 -20.12 -38.89
C PRO A 321 7.74 -20.71 -40.30
N VAL A 322 6.53 -21.15 -40.62
CA VAL A 322 6.17 -21.70 -41.94
C VAL A 322 6.22 -20.65 -43.06
N ARG A 323 6.20 -19.33 -42.76
CA ARG A 323 6.07 -18.28 -43.80
C ARG A 323 7.24 -17.30 -43.99
N PHE A 324 8.09 -17.05 -43.00
CA PHE A 324 8.99 -15.87 -43.02
C PHE A 324 10.49 -16.15 -43.10
N GLY A 325 10.91 -17.39 -43.38
CA GLY A 325 12.33 -17.75 -43.43
C GLY A 325 12.98 -17.81 -42.03
N GLY A 326 13.96 -18.70 -41.86
CA GLY A 326 14.47 -19.05 -40.53
C GLY A 326 15.21 -17.91 -39.80
N GLN A 327 15.91 -17.04 -40.52
CA GLN A 327 16.79 -16.03 -39.91
C GLN A 327 16.02 -14.87 -39.24
N VAL A 328 15.00 -14.31 -39.90
CA VAL A 328 14.16 -13.24 -39.34
C VAL A 328 13.41 -13.76 -38.11
N PHE A 329 12.90 -14.99 -38.20
CA PHE A 329 12.22 -15.65 -37.10
C PHE A 329 13.12 -15.88 -35.87
N MET A 330 14.38 -16.28 -36.10
CA MET A 330 15.37 -16.45 -35.04
C MET A 330 15.68 -15.14 -34.32
N LEU A 331 15.93 -14.06 -35.06
CA LEU A 331 16.21 -12.74 -34.48
C LEU A 331 15.02 -12.22 -33.66
N TRP A 332 13.81 -12.32 -34.20
CA TRP A 332 12.60 -11.88 -33.51
C TRP A 332 12.33 -12.70 -32.25
N SER A 333 12.48 -14.03 -32.31
CA SER A 333 12.35 -14.89 -31.13
C SER A 333 13.37 -14.52 -30.06
N TRP A 334 14.63 -14.27 -30.44
CA TRP A 334 15.68 -13.85 -29.52
C TRP A 334 15.37 -12.51 -28.83
N LEU A 335 14.87 -11.52 -29.57
CA LEU A 335 14.45 -10.23 -28.99
C LEU A 335 13.32 -10.40 -27.96
N LEU A 336 12.34 -11.27 -28.24
CA LEU A 336 11.26 -11.56 -27.30
C LEU A 336 11.74 -12.31 -26.06
N TYR A 337 12.68 -13.25 -26.21
CA TYR A 337 13.32 -13.89 -25.07
C TYR A 337 14.07 -12.87 -24.21
N MET A 338 14.81 -11.94 -24.81
CA MET A 338 15.48 -10.87 -24.08
C MET A 338 14.50 -9.95 -23.34
N LEU A 339 13.40 -9.58 -24.00
CA LEU A 339 12.32 -8.80 -23.36
C LEU A 339 11.70 -9.55 -22.16
N GLY A 340 11.42 -10.84 -22.33
CA GLY A 340 10.89 -11.70 -21.27
C GLY A 340 11.86 -11.82 -20.09
N LEU A 341 13.14 -12.07 -20.37
CA LEU A 341 14.19 -12.17 -19.35
C LEU A 341 14.41 -10.85 -18.61
N PHE A 342 14.44 -9.73 -19.33
CA PHE A 342 14.55 -8.40 -18.72
C PHE A 342 13.35 -8.09 -17.83
N SER A 343 12.13 -8.35 -18.31
CA SER A 343 10.90 -8.13 -17.55
C SER A 343 10.83 -9.02 -16.31
N LEU A 344 11.26 -10.28 -16.42
CA LEU A 344 11.39 -11.19 -15.29
C LEU A 344 12.42 -10.65 -14.29
N GLY A 345 13.62 -10.29 -14.75
CA GLY A 345 14.67 -9.71 -13.89
C GLY A 345 14.20 -8.46 -13.14
N ALA A 346 13.50 -7.55 -13.82
CA ALA A 346 12.89 -6.37 -13.21
C ALA A 346 11.86 -6.74 -12.13
N TYR A 347 10.96 -7.68 -12.42
CA TYR A 347 9.97 -8.17 -11.46
C TYR A 347 10.61 -8.79 -10.21
N LEU A 348 11.65 -9.60 -10.41
CA LEU A 348 12.39 -10.25 -9.33
C LEU A 348 13.13 -9.24 -8.45
N PHE A 349 13.79 -8.26 -9.08
CA PHE A 349 14.44 -7.17 -8.37
C PHE A 349 13.42 -6.36 -7.55
N SER A 350 12.26 -6.04 -8.12
CA SER A 350 11.16 -5.38 -7.40
C SER A 350 10.65 -6.20 -6.22
N THR A 351 10.54 -7.52 -6.37
CA THR A 351 10.11 -8.44 -5.30
C THR A 351 11.13 -8.46 -4.16
N PHE A 352 12.43 -8.52 -4.48
CA PHE A 352 13.50 -8.45 -3.47
C PHE A 352 13.52 -7.10 -2.75
N ARG A 353 13.38 -5.99 -3.50
CA ARG A 353 13.26 -4.65 -2.92
C ARG A 353 12.07 -4.56 -1.97
N LEU A 354 10.92 -5.12 -2.35
CA LEU A 354 9.73 -5.14 -1.49
C LEU A 354 9.96 -6.00 -0.23
N ALA A 355 10.62 -7.16 -0.35
CA ALA A 355 11.00 -7.98 0.80
C ALA A 355 11.86 -7.20 1.81
N ARG A 356 12.87 -6.46 1.31
CA ARG A 356 13.74 -5.60 2.12
C ARG A 356 12.93 -4.47 2.80
N LEU A 357 12.06 -3.79 2.05
CA LEU A 357 11.20 -2.74 2.61
C LEU A 357 10.30 -3.27 3.73
N MET A 358 9.72 -4.47 3.59
CA MET A 358 8.93 -5.09 4.66
C MET A 358 9.79 -5.42 5.88
N ALA A 359 11.01 -5.93 5.68
CA ALA A 359 11.93 -6.25 6.77
C ALA A 359 12.36 -4.98 7.55
N ASP A 360 12.69 -3.91 6.84
CA ASP A 360 13.04 -2.61 7.41
C ASP A 360 11.85 -2.02 8.18
N ALA A 361 10.63 -2.13 7.64
CA ALA A 361 9.42 -1.70 8.33
C ALA A 361 9.19 -2.45 9.66
N VAL A 362 9.44 -3.77 9.70
CA VAL A 362 9.39 -4.55 10.94
C VAL A 362 10.43 -4.06 11.95
N TRP A 363 11.64 -3.75 11.50
CA TRP A 363 12.70 -3.22 12.36
C TRP A 363 12.34 -1.86 12.96
N ILE A 364 11.87 -0.93 12.14
CA ILE A 364 11.44 0.41 12.56
C ILE A 364 10.26 0.31 13.53
N ALA A 365 9.26 -0.53 13.25
CA ALA A 365 8.10 -0.72 14.12
C ALA A 365 8.48 -1.24 15.51
N LYS A 366 9.49 -2.14 15.61
CA LYS A 366 10.04 -2.58 16.90
C LYS A 366 10.71 -1.42 17.64
N GLY A 367 11.49 -0.60 16.94
CA GLY A 367 12.14 0.59 17.49
C GLY A 367 11.14 1.62 18.04
N MET A 368 10.07 1.90 17.30
CA MET A 368 9.00 2.81 17.75
C MET A 368 8.31 2.29 19.00
N ARG A 369 7.92 1.00 19.05
CA ARG A 369 7.32 0.41 20.26
C ARG A 369 8.23 0.47 21.48
N ALA A 370 9.53 0.26 21.29
CA ALA A 370 10.49 0.40 22.39
C ALA A 370 10.57 1.85 22.89
N ARG A 371 10.47 2.84 21.99
CA ARG A 371 10.42 4.26 22.36
C ARG A 371 9.12 4.62 23.07
N ASP A 372 7.98 4.15 22.56
CA ASP A 372 6.66 4.41 23.16
C ASP A 372 6.57 3.80 24.56
N ARG A 373 7.11 2.59 24.76
CA ARG A 373 7.21 1.98 26.10
C ARG A 373 8.02 2.85 27.06
N ARG A 374 9.20 3.34 26.65
CA ARG A 374 10.01 4.25 27.49
C ARG A 374 9.27 5.55 27.80
N PHE A 375 8.51 6.07 26.84
CA PHE A 375 7.70 7.27 27.03
C PHE A 375 6.56 7.04 28.03
N ILE A 376 5.83 5.94 27.87
CA ILE A 376 4.75 5.52 28.80
C ILE A 376 5.33 5.29 30.20
N GLU A 377 6.44 4.58 30.33
CA GLU A 377 7.13 4.39 31.61
C GLU A 377 7.55 5.71 32.25
N LYS A 378 8.09 6.65 31.45
CA LYS A 378 8.46 7.99 31.92
C LYS A 378 7.23 8.76 32.41
N MET A 379 6.13 8.75 31.65
CA MET A 379 4.86 9.37 32.03
C MET A 379 4.28 8.78 33.31
N HIS A 380 4.34 7.45 33.48
CA HIS A 380 3.91 6.80 34.72
C HIS A 380 4.79 7.20 35.92
N LYS A 381 6.11 7.27 35.73
CA LYS A 381 7.04 7.73 36.78
C LYS A 381 6.79 9.18 37.16
N GLU A 382 6.59 10.07 36.19
CA GLU A 382 6.29 11.49 36.44
C GLU A 382 4.93 11.65 37.15
N ARG A 383 3.91 10.90 36.73
CA ARG A 383 2.60 10.91 37.40
C ARG A 383 2.68 10.37 38.83
N ALA A 384 3.42 9.30 39.07
CA ALA A 384 3.63 8.75 40.41
C ALA A 384 4.40 9.75 41.30
N ALA A 385 5.45 10.37 40.79
CA ALA A 385 6.19 11.41 41.50
C ALA A 385 5.32 12.64 41.81
N HIS A 386 4.42 13.02 40.91
CA HIS A 386 3.48 14.12 41.16
C HIS A 386 2.47 13.78 42.25
N LEU A 387 1.89 12.58 42.24
CA LEU A 387 0.99 12.12 43.31
C LEU A 387 1.70 12.08 44.66
N GLN A 388 2.93 11.56 44.71
CA GLN A 388 3.73 11.54 45.93
C GLN A 388 4.02 12.96 46.45
N ARG A 389 4.20 13.95 45.57
CA ARG A 389 4.34 15.36 45.98
C ARG A 389 3.05 15.94 46.55
N LEU A 390 1.89 15.53 46.04
CA LEU A 390 0.60 15.93 46.59
C LEU A 390 0.35 15.29 47.96
N ASP A 391 0.70 14.02 48.14
CA ASP A 391 0.56 13.31 49.42
C ASP A 391 1.53 13.85 50.49
N ASN A 392 2.73 14.26 50.08
CA ASN A 392 3.74 14.83 50.96
C ASN A 392 3.60 16.35 51.14
N ALA A 393 2.73 17.01 50.37
CA ALA A 393 2.45 18.42 50.60
C ALA A 393 1.92 18.51 52.03
N PRO A 394 2.60 19.25 52.95
CA PRO A 394 2.04 19.46 54.27
C PRO A 394 0.63 19.97 54.07
N ALA A 395 -0.34 19.52 54.89
CA ALA A 395 -1.70 20.03 54.86
C ALA A 395 -1.61 21.54 55.07
N GLU A 396 -1.46 22.30 53.98
CA GLU A 396 -1.42 23.73 54.00
C GLU A 396 -2.72 24.10 54.69
N HIS A 397 -2.57 24.74 55.85
CA HIS A 397 -3.64 25.26 56.69
C HIS A 397 -4.80 25.62 55.78
N GLU A 398 -5.90 24.85 55.87
CA GLU A 398 -7.15 25.15 55.22
C GLU A 398 -7.35 26.65 55.41
N PRO A 399 -7.19 27.47 54.36
CA PRO A 399 -7.10 28.90 54.54
C PRO A 399 -8.40 29.27 55.22
N ASP A 400 -8.28 29.84 56.42
CA ASP A 400 -9.41 30.16 57.29
C ASP A 400 -10.36 31.10 56.54
N LEU A 401 -11.26 30.49 55.77
CA LEU A 401 -12.26 31.15 54.93
C LEU A 401 -13.27 31.89 55.82
N THR A 402 -13.24 31.68 57.14
CA THR A 402 -14.07 32.43 58.07
C THR A 402 -13.50 33.82 58.40
N ARG A 403 -12.22 34.12 58.09
CA ARG A 403 -11.59 35.38 58.54
C ARG A 403 -11.70 36.58 57.58
N LYS A 404 -12.28 36.45 56.39
CA LYS A 404 -12.51 37.61 55.50
C LYS A 404 -13.88 37.58 54.81
N VAL A 405 -14.95 37.62 55.60
CA VAL A 405 -16.14 38.43 55.23
C VAL A 405 -15.79 39.90 55.47
N GLY A 406 -14.80 40.39 54.73
CA GLY A 406 -14.43 41.79 54.66
C GLY A 406 -15.28 42.45 53.59
N THR A 407 -16.27 43.21 54.03
CA THR A 407 -16.88 44.37 53.35
C THR A 407 -16.59 44.51 51.85
N VAL A 408 -17.62 44.21 51.05
CA VAL A 408 -17.73 44.60 49.64
C VAL A 408 -17.32 46.08 49.51
N PRO A 409 -16.27 46.43 48.75
CA PRO A 409 -15.93 47.82 48.51
C PRO A 409 -17.10 48.46 47.77
N GLN A 410 -17.75 49.40 48.45
CA GLN A 410 -18.84 50.21 47.95
C GLN A 410 -18.40 50.85 46.63
N GLN A 411 -19.04 50.42 45.55
CA GLN A 411 -18.80 50.87 44.19
C GLN A 411 -19.01 52.39 44.13
N ARG A 412 -17.92 53.16 43.98
CA ARG A 412 -17.95 54.60 43.76
C ARG A 412 -18.77 54.87 42.50
N GLN A 413 -19.98 55.40 42.69
CA GLN A 413 -20.79 55.97 41.62
C GLN A 413 -20.01 57.14 41.00
N ARG A 414 -19.75 57.06 39.69
CA ARG A 414 -19.26 58.20 38.92
C ARG A 414 -20.44 59.17 38.69
N PRO A 415 -20.30 60.45 39.04
CA PRO A 415 -21.29 61.47 38.67
C PRO A 415 -21.25 61.72 37.15
N ARG A 416 -22.42 62.06 36.61
CA ARG A 416 -22.70 62.34 35.20
C ARG A 416 -22.07 63.64 34.72
#